data_AF-A0A081I967-F1
#
_entry.id   AF-A0A081I967-F1
#
_cell.length_a   1.000
_cell.length_b   1.000
_cell.length_c   1.000
_cell.angle_alpha   90.00
_cell.angle_beta   90.00
_cell.angle_gamma   90.00
#
_symmetry.space_group_name_H-M   'P 1'
#
loop_
_entity.id
_entity.type
_entity.pdbx_description
1 polymer ?
#
loop_
_entity_poly.entity_id
_entity_poly.type
_entity_poly.pdbx_seq_one_letter_code
_entity_poly.pdbx_strand_id
1 'polypeptide(L)'
;MNHEIILCEKKINGNIKEEIGNVKINSRILSSLSHEIPYSNFMGAYVSNDMEFNELVDKWVEFEKSVYHYWDYMEDCKYNDWNTALFDALMEVKKNSPNLVEYSKSLCNWHDLVKNISKKKHIIKNKDDQLLKKVMSKLKNKVLNKRVVNWQNDVEAIWEKVIKNKLNNNNRLTETVRLECKNWVKSQLTA
;
A
#
# COMPACT_ATOMS: atom_id res chain seq x y z
N MET A 1 9.60 -20.93 26.39
CA MET A 1 9.56 -20.85 24.92
C MET A 1 9.27 -19.41 24.57
N ASN A 2 10.31 -18.67 24.20
CA ASN A 2 10.22 -17.24 23.89
C ASN A 2 9.59 -17.07 22.51
N HIS A 3 8.53 -16.29 22.41
CA HIS A 3 8.07 -15.74 21.14
C HIS A 3 8.48 -14.27 21.15
N GLU A 4 9.59 -13.97 20.48
CA GLU A 4 9.93 -12.61 20.09
C GLU A 4 8.94 -12.16 19.01
N ILE A 5 7.94 -11.39 19.42
CA ILE A 5 7.18 -10.55 18.52
C ILE A 5 8.14 -9.43 18.10
N ILE A 6 8.64 -9.50 16.87
CA ILE A 6 9.40 -8.40 16.26
C ILE A 6 8.42 -7.23 16.07
N LEU A 7 8.32 -6.37 17.09
CA LEU A 7 7.77 -5.04 16.94
C LEU A 7 8.66 -4.29 15.95
N CYS A 8 8.09 -3.83 14.85
CA CYS A 8 8.74 -2.86 13.97
C CYS A 8 8.87 -1.51 14.69
N GLU A 9 9.83 -1.41 15.62
CA GLU A 9 10.45 -0.15 15.96
C GLU A 9 11.29 0.31 14.76
N LYS A 10 10.71 1.10 13.86
CA LYS A 10 11.49 1.97 12.99
C LYS A 10 11.17 3.42 13.35
N LYS A 11 12.10 4.02 14.11
CA LYS A 11 12.24 5.47 14.24
C LYS A 11 12.33 6.06 12.84
N ILE A 12 11.28 6.77 12.42
CA ILE A 12 11.27 7.53 11.16
C ILE A 12 12.05 8.81 11.42
N ASN A 13 13.37 8.74 11.23
CA ASN A 13 14.20 9.92 11.08
C ASN A 13 15.12 9.67 9.88
N GLY A 14 14.59 9.93 8.67
CA GLY A 14 15.25 9.70 7.41
C GLY A 14 14.40 10.24 6.26
N ASN A 15 15.05 10.91 5.32
CA ASN A 15 14.44 11.73 4.28
C ASN A 15 13.60 10.86 3.30
N ILE A 16 12.27 11.04 3.26
CA ILE A 16 11.30 10.23 2.50
C ILE A 16 11.59 10.16 0.98
N LYS A 17 12.42 11.08 0.46
CA LYS A 17 12.95 11.00 -0.92
C LYS A 17 13.78 9.73 -1.16
N GLU A 18 14.44 9.17 -0.15
CA GLU A 18 15.19 7.90 -0.25
C GLU A 18 14.26 6.68 -0.28
N GLU A 19 13.10 6.71 0.39
CA GLU A 19 12.12 5.61 0.32
C GLU A 19 11.48 5.49 -1.06
N ILE A 20 11.24 6.63 -1.74
CA ILE A 20 10.70 6.67 -3.11
C ILE A 20 11.77 6.28 -4.14
N GLY A 21 13.04 6.66 -3.91
CA GLY A 21 14.17 6.27 -4.75
C GLY A 21 14.54 4.79 -4.66
N ASN A 22 14.24 4.14 -3.52
CA ASN A 22 14.51 2.73 -3.27
C ASN A 22 13.35 1.79 -3.60
N VAL A 23 12.25 2.28 -4.18
CA VAL A 23 11.32 1.42 -4.93
C VAL A 23 11.95 1.07 -6.29
N LYS A 24 13.18 0.57 -6.29
CA LYS A 24 13.47 -0.62 -7.10
C LYS A 24 12.53 -1.65 -6.51
N ILE A 25 11.34 -1.81 -7.09
CA ILE A 25 10.50 -2.99 -6.87
C ILE A 25 11.50 -4.12 -6.81
N ASN A 26 11.66 -4.75 -5.64
CA ASN A 26 12.68 -5.77 -5.43
C ASN A 26 12.50 -6.75 -6.58
N SER A 27 13.38 -6.65 -7.59
CA SER A 27 13.40 -7.61 -8.69
C SER A 27 13.67 -9.01 -8.14
N ARG A 28 14.20 -9.08 -6.90
CA ARG A 28 14.26 -10.26 -6.05
C ARG A 28 12.90 -10.87 -5.67
N ILE A 29 11.84 -10.07 -5.46
CA ILE A 29 10.51 -10.58 -5.08
C ILE A 29 9.83 -11.29 -6.28
N LEU A 30 10.17 -10.91 -7.50
CA LEU A 30 9.75 -11.63 -8.71
C LEU A 30 10.70 -12.78 -9.09
N SER A 31 11.89 -12.84 -8.49
CA SER A 31 12.91 -13.86 -8.78
C SER A 31 13.13 -14.87 -7.65
N SER A 32 12.48 -14.75 -6.49
CA SER A 32 12.78 -15.58 -5.31
C SER A 32 12.14 -16.98 -5.30
N LEU A 33 11.64 -17.47 -6.44
CA LEU A 33 11.29 -18.88 -6.63
C LEU A 33 12.27 -19.63 -7.55
N SER A 34 13.47 -19.10 -7.81
CA SER A 34 14.58 -19.91 -8.33
C SER A 34 15.13 -20.81 -7.22
N HIS A 35 14.38 -21.87 -6.87
CA HIS A 35 14.99 -23.04 -6.26
C HIS A 35 15.86 -23.72 -7.33
N GLU A 36 17.18 -23.59 -7.12
CA GLU A 36 18.24 -24.54 -7.48
C GLU A 36 18.04 -25.38 -8.75
N ILE A 37 18.49 -24.84 -9.88
CA ILE A 37 19.03 -25.67 -10.97
C ILE A 37 20.44 -25.14 -11.25
N PRO A 38 21.52 -25.91 -10.99
CA PRO A 38 22.87 -25.47 -11.28
C PRO A 38 23.18 -25.78 -12.74
N TYR A 39 23.09 -24.80 -13.62
CA TYR A 39 23.80 -24.89 -14.90
C TYR A 39 24.57 -23.62 -15.22
N SER A 40 25.87 -23.87 -15.32
CA SER A 40 26.97 -23.04 -15.76
C SER A 40 26.71 -22.23 -17.04
N ASN A 41 27.50 -21.16 -17.16
CA ASN A 41 27.81 -20.37 -18.36
C ASN A 41 26.83 -19.27 -18.72
N PHE A 42 27.02 -18.16 -18.01
CA PHE A 42 26.75 -16.80 -18.48
C PHE A 42 27.55 -16.53 -19.77
N MET A 43 26.95 -16.75 -20.93
CA MET A 43 27.35 -16.10 -22.18
C MET A 43 26.09 -15.66 -22.91
N GLY A 44 26.09 -14.42 -23.37
CA GLY A 44 24.95 -13.71 -23.93
C GLY A 44 24.21 -14.52 -24.99
N ALA A 45 23.02 -14.99 -24.63
CA ALA A 45 22.00 -15.37 -25.59
C ALA A 45 20.94 -14.28 -25.57
N TYR A 46 20.80 -13.58 -26.69
CA TYR A 46 19.56 -12.89 -27.03
C TYR A 46 18.42 -13.88 -26.77
N VAL A 47 17.62 -13.64 -25.73
CA VAL A 47 16.51 -14.52 -25.37
C VAL A 47 15.47 -14.40 -26.46
N SER A 48 15.43 -15.40 -27.33
CA SER A 48 14.36 -15.61 -28.30
C SER A 48 13.03 -15.54 -27.56
N ASN A 49 12.19 -14.62 -28.01
CA ASN A 49 11.07 -14.06 -27.26
C ASN A 49 9.78 -14.88 -27.49
N ASP A 50 9.90 -16.20 -27.55
CA ASP A 50 8.78 -17.13 -27.65
C ASP A 50 8.66 -17.89 -26.32
N MET A 51 8.20 -17.17 -25.28
CA MET A 51 7.69 -17.84 -24.08
C MET A 51 6.50 -18.70 -24.52
N GLU A 52 6.56 -20.00 -24.24
CA GLU A 52 5.45 -20.88 -24.60
C GLU A 52 4.17 -20.39 -23.91
N PHE A 53 3.02 -20.53 -24.57
CA PHE A 53 1.77 -19.99 -24.04
C PHE A 53 1.44 -20.51 -22.64
N ASN A 54 1.79 -21.76 -22.33
CA ASN A 54 1.61 -22.34 -21.01
C ASN A 54 2.49 -21.65 -19.96
N GLU A 55 3.76 -21.41 -20.27
CA GLU A 55 4.67 -20.65 -19.38
C GLU A 55 4.17 -19.22 -19.14
N LEU A 56 3.63 -18.57 -20.18
CA LEU A 56 3.05 -17.23 -20.07
C LEU A 56 1.81 -17.22 -19.17
N VAL A 57 0.97 -18.26 -19.25
CA VAL A 57 -0.22 -18.43 -18.40
C VAL A 57 0.18 -18.71 -16.96
N ASP A 58 1.14 -19.60 -16.72
CA ASP A 58 1.63 -19.91 -15.37
C ASP A 58 2.23 -18.66 -14.70
N LYS A 59 3.05 -17.92 -15.45
CA LYS A 59 3.60 -16.64 -15.00
C LYS A 59 2.51 -15.62 -14.66
N TRP A 60 1.43 -15.58 -15.44
CA TRP A 60 0.27 -14.75 -15.14
C TRP A 60 -0.43 -15.15 -13.85
N VAL A 61 -0.65 -16.45 -13.61
CA VAL A 61 -1.33 -16.93 -12.39
C VAL A 61 -0.55 -16.50 -11.15
N GLU A 62 0.78 -16.66 -11.16
CA GLU A 62 1.63 -16.26 -10.03
C GLU A 62 1.66 -14.74 -9.85
N PHE A 63 1.72 -13.99 -10.95
CA PHE A 63 1.60 -12.54 -10.91
C PHE A 63 0.26 -12.07 -10.33
N GLU A 64 -0.86 -12.67 -10.76
CA GLU A 64 -2.21 -12.33 -10.29
C GLU A 64 -2.35 -12.55 -8.78
N LYS A 65 -1.85 -13.69 -8.26
CA LYS A 65 -1.82 -13.96 -6.81
C LYS A 65 -1.00 -12.92 -6.05
N SER A 66 0.21 -12.63 -6.53
CA SER A 66 1.13 -11.68 -5.92
C SER A 66 0.52 -10.27 -5.84
N VAL A 67 -0.10 -9.82 -6.93
CA VAL A 67 -0.79 -8.52 -7.01
C VAL A 67 -1.83 -8.38 -5.90
N TYR A 68 -2.73 -9.35 -5.75
CA TYR A 68 -3.79 -9.27 -4.73
C TYR A 68 -3.22 -9.29 -3.31
N HIS A 69 -2.21 -10.12 -3.05
CA HIS A 69 -1.53 -10.15 -1.75
C HIS A 69 -0.90 -8.79 -1.40
N TYR A 70 -0.14 -8.19 -2.33
CA TYR A 70 0.47 -6.87 -2.10
C TYR A 70 -0.55 -5.75 -1.97
N TRP A 71 -1.65 -5.83 -2.72
CA TRP A 71 -2.71 -4.84 -2.68
C TRP A 71 -3.35 -4.74 -1.29
N ASP A 72 -3.69 -5.89 -0.70
CA ASP A 72 -4.28 -5.96 0.64
C ASP A 72 -3.24 -5.55 1.71
N TYR A 73 -1.98 -5.99 1.58
CA TYR A 73 -0.93 -5.57 2.51
C TYR A 73 -0.73 -4.05 2.57
N MET A 74 -0.84 -3.35 1.43
CA MET A 74 -0.74 -1.88 1.39
C MET A 74 -1.88 -1.17 2.13
N GLU A 75 -3.03 -1.82 2.32
CA GLU A 75 -4.13 -1.29 3.14
C GLU A 75 -3.86 -1.40 4.64
N ASP A 76 -3.24 -2.50 5.06
CA ASP A 76 -2.99 -2.81 6.47
C ASP A 76 -1.91 -1.91 7.08
N CYS A 77 -0.79 -1.68 6.36
CA CYS A 77 0.28 -0.81 6.86
C CYS A 77 -0.19 0.61 7.17
N LYS A 78 -1.17 1.12 6.40
CA LYS A 78 -1.69 2.49 6.58
C LYS A 78 -2.77 2.60 7.65
N TYR A 79 -3.41 1.48 7.98
CA TYR A 79 -4.33 1.44 9.12
C TYR A 79 -3.62 1.82 10.44
N ASN A 80 -2.36 1.40 10.59
CA ASN A 80 -1.57 1.71 11.77
C ASN A 80 -1.23 3.21 11.89
N ASP A 81 -0.79 3.85 10.79
CA ASP A 81 -0.46 5.29 10.77
C ASP A 81 -1.63 6.18 11.21
N TRP A 82 -2.86 5.79 10.83
CA TRP A 82 -4.05 6.58 11.11
C TRP A 82 -4.55 6.39 12.53
N ASN A 83 -4.52 5.16 13.03
CA ASN A 83 -4.88 4.88 14.41
C ASN A 83 -3.97 5.65 15.36
N THR A 84 -2.66 5.68 15.08
CA THR A 84 -1.71 6.49 15.85
C THR A 84 -2.09 7.98 15.82
N ALA A 85 -2.33 8.55 14.64
CA ALA A 85 -2.71 9.97 14.53
C ALA A 85 -4.04 10.31 15.22
N LEU A 86 -5.02 9.42 15.17
CA LEU A 86 -6.32 9.57 15.84
C LEU A 86 -6.20 9.45 17.37
N PHE A 87 -5.38 8.51 17.82
CA PHE A 87 -5.11 8.26 19.24
C PHE A 87 -4.34 9.44 19.86
N ASP A 88 -3.28 9.89 19.20
CA ASP A 88 -2.47 11.03 19.66
C ASP A 88 -3.33 12.29 19.82
N ALA A 89 -4.20 12.56 18.84
CA ALA A 89 -5.14 13.67 18.91
C ALA A 89 -6.10 13.56 20.10
N LEU A 90 -6.67 12.37 20.32
CA LEU A 90 -7.58 12.12 21.44
C LEU A 90 -6.89 12.32 22.79
N MET A 91 -5.67 11.81 22.93
CA MET A 91 -4.86 11.93 24.15
C MET A 91 -4.47 13.37 24.43
N GLU A 92 -4.16 14.16 23.40
CA GLU A 92 -3.89 15.59 23.54
C GLU A 92 -5.11 16.35 24.07
N VAL A 93 -6.30 16.11 23.52
CA VAL A 93 -7.53 16.74 24.04
C VAL A 93 -7.84 16.29 25.46
N LYS A 94 -7.69 14.99 25.76
CA LYS A 94 -7.90 14.46 27.12
C LYS A 94 -7.01 15.16 28.15
N LYS A 95 -5.73 15.33 27.83
CA LYS A 95 -4.73 15.95 28.72
C LYS A 95 -5.06 17.41 29.04
N ASN A 96 -5.66 18.13 28.09
CA ASN A 96 -5.97 19.54 28.22
C ASN A 96 -7.44 19.82 28.55
N SER A 97 -8.25 18.78 28.79
CA SER A 97 -9.65 18.93 29.19
C SER A 97 -9.73 19.24 30.70
N PRO A 98 -10.32 20.38 31.11
CA PRO A 98 -10.41 20.81 32.51
C PRO A 98 -11.20 19.85 33.40
N ASN A 99 -12.22 19.18 32.84
CA ASN A 99 -13.10 18.28 33.57
C ASN A 99 -13.67 17.17 32.67
N LEU A 100 -14.30 16.17 33.32
CA LEU A 100 -14.84 14.99 32.66
C LEU A 100 -16.04 15.30 31.74
N VAL A 101 -16.81 16.35 32.03
CA VAL A 101 -18.01 16.72 31.26
C VAL A 101 -17.62 17.31 29.91
N GLU A 102 -16.63 18.20 29.88
CA GLU A 102 -16.06 18.76 28.65
C GLU A 102 -15.37 17.68 27.81
N TYR A 103 -14.60 16.80 28.45
CA TYR A 103 -14.00 15.67 27.75
C TYR A 103 -15.07 14.74 27.11
N SER A 104 -16.17 14.48 27.81
CA SER A 104 -17.26 13.66 27.27
C SER A 104 -17.93 14.30 26.04
N LYS A 105 -18.05 15.63 25.98
CA LYS A 105 -18.55 16.32 24.77
C LYS A 105 -17.56 16.18 23.62
N SER A 106 -16.26 16.31 23.90
CA SER A 106 -15.20 16.11 22.90
C SER A 106 -15.20 14.70 22.32
N LEU A 107 -15.54 13.67 23.10
CA LEU A 107 -15.66 12.29 22.60
C LEU A 107 -16.74 12.12 21.51
N CYS A 108 -17.87 12.82 21.62
CA CYS A 108 -18.90 12.81 20.57
C CYS A 108 -18.36 13.39 19.25
N ASN A 109 -17.66 14.53 19.34
CA ASN A 109 -17.04 15.18 18.18
C ASN A 109 -15.90 14.33 17.59
N TRP A 110 -15.16 13.61 18.44
CA TRP A 110 -14.12 12.68 18.02
C TRP A 110 -14.69 11.50 17.21
N HIS A 111 -15.82 10.95 17.65
CA HIS A 111 -16.49 9.88 16.90
C HIS A 111 -16.90 10.34 15.49
N ASP A 112 -17.40 11.58 15.36
CA ASP A 112 -17.75 12.14 14.05
C ASP A 112 -16.52 12.36 13.15
N LEU A 113 -15.40 12.81 13.72
CA LEU A 113 -14.11 12.88 13.02
C LEU A 113 -13.70 11.50 12.47
N VAL A 114 -13.68 10.47 13.33
CA VAL A 114 -13.33 9.09 12.94
C VAL A 114 -14.25 8.59 11.82
N LYS A 115 -15.56 8.81 11.95
CA LYS A 115 -16.54 8.43 10.94
C LYS A 115 -16.29 9.12 9.60
N ASN A 116 -15.94 10.40 9.61
CA ASN A 116 -15.64 11.17 8.39
C ASN A 116 -14.35 10.69 7.71
N ILE A 117 -13.29 10.42 8.47
CA ILE A 117 -12.04 9.83 7.95
C ILE A 117 -12.32 8.46 7.32
N SER A 118 -13.09 7.61 8.01
CA SER A 118 -13.46 6.28 7.51
C SER A 118 -14.23 6.35 6.19
N LYS A 119 -15.18 7.29 6.05
CA LYS A 119 -15.88 7.53 4.77
C LYS A 119 -14.92 7.90 3.64
N LYS A 120 -13.97 8.81 3.90
CA LYS A 120 -12.97 9.24 2.90
C LYS A 120 -12.08 8.08 2.46
N LYS A 121 -11.66 7.23 3.42
CA LYS A 121 -10.98 5.96 3.13
C LYS A 121 -11.76 5.09 2.19
N HIS A 122 -13.01 4.82 2.53
CA HIS A 122 -13.83 3.90 1.77
C HIS A 122 -14.03 4.38 0.32
N ILE A 123 -14.19 5.68 0.10
CA ILE A 123 -14.32 6.26 -1.25
C ILE A 123 -13.03 6.03 -2.06
N ILE A 124 -11.87 6.29 -1.47
CA ILE A 124 -10.58 6.12 -2.16
C ILE A 124 -10.30 4.64 -2.42
N LYS A 125 -10.49 3.78 -1.41
CA LYS A 125 -10.36 2.33 -1.54
C LYS A 125 -11.22 1.79 -2.68
N ASN A 126 -12.50 2.16 -2.74
CA ASN A 126 -13.38 1.70 -3.81
C ASN A 126 -12.91 2.15 -5.20
N LYS A 127 -12.40 3.39 -5.34
CA LYS A 127 -11.82 3.86 -6.61
C LYS A 127 -10.56 3.08 -6.99
N ASP A 128 -9.69 2.82 -6.02
CA ASP A 128 -8.48 2.03 -6.24
C ASP A 128 -8.82 0.59 -6.62
N ASP A 129 -9.78 -0.06 -5.94
CA ASP A 129 -10.22 -1.44 -6.22
C ASP A 129 -10.84 -1.57 -7.62
N GLN A 130 -11.61 -0.55 -8.05
CA GLN A 130 -12.13 -0.49 -9.41
C GLN A 130 -11.00 -0.35 -10.45
N LEU A 131 -9.98 0.46 -10.16
CA LEU A 131 -8.81 0.58 -11.02
C LEU A 131 -8.05 -0.74 -11.10
N LEU A 132 -7.82 -1.41 -9.98
CA LEU A 132 -7.17 -2.72 -9.92
C LEU A 132 -7.92 -3.73 -10.80
N LYS A 133 -9.23 -3.89 -10.62
CA LYS A 133 -10.06 -4.80 -11.42
C LYS A 133 -9.95 -4.51 -12.91
N LYS A 134 -10.02 -3.23 -13.30
CA LYS A 134 -9.90 -2.80 -14.70
C LYS A 134 -8.53 -3.13 -15.29
N VAL A 135 -7.45 -2.87 -14.55
CA VAL A 135 -6.08 -3.14 -15.01
C VAL A 135 -5.85 -4.64 -15.10
N MET A 136 -6.20 -5.41 -14.07
CA MET A 136 -6.02 -6.86 -14.05
C MET A 136 -6.80 -7.54 -15.17
N SER A 137 -8.06 -7.15 -15.40
CA SER A 137 -8.85 -7.65 -16.53
C SER A 137 -8.19 -7.36 -17.88
N LYS A 138 -7.67 -6.14 -18.08
CA LYS A 138 -6.98 -5.75 -19.31
C LYS A 138 -5.69 -6.54 -19.52
N LEU A 139 -4.89 -6.73 -18.47
CA LEU A 139 -3.63 -7.49 -18.54
C LEU A 139 -3.90 -8.98 -18.78
N LYS A 140 -4.87 -9.57 -18.07
CA LYS A 140 -5.31 -10.96 -18.28
C LYS A 140 -5.73 -11.19 -19.73
N ASN A 141 -6.52 -10.27 -20.29
CA ASN A 141 -6.93 -10.35 -21.67
C ASN A 141 -5.73 -10.25 -22.65
N LYS A 142 -4.70 -9.46 -22.34
CA LYS A 142 -3.48 -9.44 -23.17
C LYS A 142 -2.73 -10.77 -23.12
N VAL A 143 -2.55 -11.34 -21.93
CA VAL A 143 -1.88 -12.63 -21.71
C VAL A 143 -2.59 -13.73 -22.47
N LEU A 144 -3.90 -13.91 -22.24
CA LEU A 144 -4.68 -15.00 -22.84
C LEU A 144 -4.80 -14.92 -24.36
N ASN A 145 -4.68 -13.71 -24.93
CA ASN A 145 -4.68 -13.50 -26.38
C ASN A 145 -3.26 -13.43 -27.00
N LYS A 146 -2.21 -13.84 -26.27
CA LYS A 146 -0.82 -13.83 -26.75
C LYS A 146 -0.35 -12.46 -27.25
N ARG A 147 -0.82 -11.38 -26.62
CA ARG A 147 -0.47 -9.98 -26.94
C ARG A 147 0.62 -9.42 -26.03
N VAL A 148 1.26 -10.28 -25.24
CA VAL A 148 2.42 -9.94 -24.42
C VAL A 148 3.64 -10.35 -25.21
N VAL A 149 4.38 -9.37 -25.71
CA VAL A 149 5.63 -9.58 -26.44
C VAL A 149 6.80 -9.47 -25.47
N ASN A 150 6.71 -8.56 -24.49
CA ASN A 150 7.74 -8.42 -23.47
C ASN A 150 7.05 -8.24 -22.10
N TRP A 151 7.19 -9.24 -21.24
CA TRP A 151 6.55 -9.24 -19.91
C TRP A 151 6.85 -7.99 -19.08
N GLN A 152 8.11 -7.54 -19.08
CA GLN A 152 8.54 -6.38 -18.31
C GLN A 152 7.84 -5.10 -18.77
N ASN A 153 7.75 -4.89 -20.08
CA ASN A 153 7.14 -3.68 -20.65
C ASN A 153 5.61 -3.74 -20.72
N ASP A 154 5.05 -4.93 -20.98
CA ASP A 154 3.62 -5.10 -21.24
C ASP A 154 2.80 -5.34 -19.97
N VAL A 155 3.42 -5.85 -18.90
CA VAL A 155 2.77 -6.20 -17.64
C VAL A 155 3.38 -5.42 -16.47
N GLU A 156 4.68 -5.60 -16.21
CA GLU A 156 5.32 -5.04 -14.99
C GLU A 156 5.35 -3.51 -14.99
N ALA A 157 5.67 -2.87 -16.12
CA ALA A 157 5.69 -1.41 -16.21
C ALA A 157 4.29 -0.78 -16.02
N ILE A 158 3.22 -1.49 -16.39
CA ILE A 158 1.84 -1.06 -16.13
C ILE A 158 1.54 -1.21 -14.64
N TRP A 159 1.92 -2.35 -14.06
CA TRP A 159 1.72 -2.62 -12.64
C TRP A 159 2.46 -1.64 -11.73
N GLU A 160 3.71 -1.31 -12.05
CA GLU A 160 4.50 -0.33 -11.31
C GLU A 160 3.81 1.03 -11.25
N LYS A 161 3.19 1.48 -12.35
CA LYS A 161 2.42 2.73 -12.37
C LYS A 161 1.21 2.67 -11.45
N VAL A 162 0.52 1.53 -11.41
CA VAL A 162 -0.65 1.31 -10.55
C VAL A 162 -0.25 1.34 -9.07
N ILE A 163 0.83 0.64 -8.69
CA ILE A 163 1.36 0.67 -7.32
C ILE A 163 1.74 2.10 -6.93
N LYS A 164 2.50 2.81 -7.78
CA LYS A 164 2.91 4.19 -7.49
C LYS A 164 1.70 5.08 -7.23
N ASN A 165 0.65 4.97 -8.03
CA ASN A 165 -0.57 5.73 -7.83
C ASN A 165 -1.27 5.38 -6.50
N LYS A 166 -1.37 4.08 -6.17
CA LYS A 166 -1.96 3.59 -4.92
C LYS A 166 -1.22 4.13 -3.70
N LEU A 167 0.11 4.04 -3.70
CA LEU A 167 0.95 4.57 -2.62
C LEU A 167 0.79 6.09 -2.47
N ASN A 168 0.71 6.82 -3.59
CA ASN A 168 0.51 8.26 -3.55
C ASN A 168 -0.86 8.64 -2.95
N ASN A 169 -1.92 7.92 -3.34
CA ASN A 169 -3.26 8.10 -2.77
C ASN A 169 -3.25 7.84 -1.26
N ASN A 170 -2.61 6.75 -0.83
CA ASN A 170 -2.46 6.41 0.58
C ASN A 170 -1.73 7.50 1.36
N ASN A 171 -0.64 8.05 0.83
CA ASN A 171 0.12 9.12 1.48
C ASN A 171 -0.70 10.41 1.63
N ARG A 172 -1.36 10.86 0.56
CA ARG A 172 -2.25 12.03 0.59
C ARG A 172 -3.36 11.88 1.63
N LEU A 173 -3.86 10.66 1.79
CA LEU A 173 -4.89 10.38 2.76
C LEU A 173 -4.35 10.40 4.20
N THR A 174 -3.17 9.86 4.45
CA THR A 174 -2.50 9.99 5.76
C THR A 174 -2.24 11.45 6.12
N GLU A 175 -1.82 12.29 5.17
CA GLU A 175 -1.66 13.73 5.39
C GLU A 175 -3.00 14.40 5.73
N THR A 176 -4.06 14.04 5.02
CA THR A 176 -5.42 14.52 5.29
C THR A 176 -5.88 14.15 6.70
N VAL A 177 -5.67 12.90 7.11
CA VAL A 177 -6.00 12.43 8.47
C VAL A 177 -5.24 13.24 9.53
N ARG A 178 -3.93 13.42 9.37
CA ARG A 178 -3.13 14.23 10.29
C ARG A 178 -3.62 15.67 10.38
N LEU A 179 -4.02 16.27 9.26
CA LEU A 179 -4.55 17.63 9.23
C LEU A 179 -5.91 17.71 9.94
N GLU A 180 -6.82 16.77 9.69
CA GLU A 180 -8.12 16.73 10.35
C GLU A 180 -7.99 16.52 11.86
N CYS A 181 -7.09 15.63 12.29
CA CYS A 181 -6.74 15.46 13.70
C CYS A 181 -6.25 16.77 14.33
N LYS A 182 -5.30 17.46 13.69
CA LYS A 182 -4.77 18.75 14.18
C LYS A 182 -5.84 19.82 14.28
N ASN A 183 -6.69 19.93 13.26
CA ASN A 183 -7.80 20.89 13.24
C ASN A 183 -8.82 20.58 14.33
N TRP A 184 -9.12 19.30 14.54
CA TRP A 184 -10.00 18.86 15.61
C TRP A 184 -9.43 19.22 16.98
N VAL A 185 -8.17 18.87 17.28
CA VAL A 185 -7.50 19.26 18.53
C VAL A 185 -7.61 20.77 18.75
N LYS A 186 -7.24 21.58 17.75
CA LYS A 186 -7.34 23.04 17.85
C LYS A 186 -8.77 23.49 18.19
N SER A 187 -9.78 22.93 17.51
CA SER A 187 -11.18 23.29 17.76
C SER A 187 -11.67 22.94 19.17
N GLN A 188 -11.16 21.87 19.79
CA GLN A 188 -11.55 21.49 21.15
C GLN A 188 -10.81 22.31 22.21
N LEU A 189 -9.61 22.82 21.92
CA LEU A 189 -8.81 23.62 22.86
C LEU A 189 -9.09 25.13 22.80
N THR A 190 -9.69 25.60 21.72
CA THR A 190 -10.10 27.01 21.56
C THR A 190 -11.58 27.26 21.82
N ALA A 191 -12.35 26.19 22.04
CA ALA A 191 -13.77 26.26 22.41
C ALA A 191 -13.93 26.39 23.92
#